data_AF-A0A9E3N7V4-F1
#
_entry.id   AF-A0A9E3N7V4-F1
#
_cell.length_a   1.000
_cell.length_b   1.000
_cell.length_c   1.000
_cell.angle_alpha   90.00
_cell.angle_beta   90.00
_cell.angle_gamma   90.00
#
_symmetry.space_group_name_H-M   'P 1'
#
loop_
_entity.id
_entity.type
_entity.pdbx_description
1 polymer ?
#
loop_
_entity_poly.entity_id
_entity_poly.type
_entity_poly.pdbx_seq_one_letter_code
_entity_poly.pdbx_strand_id
1 'polypeptide(L)'
;GGKPASLQGAQHCRAEVYLKQHGWVAMDPADVAKVMRQETPNWIKDADNPVVAPVRHALFGGWEGNWMGYNFAHDVRLPGSVAGKVGFLMYPQAQSGGEAYDALAPDTFKYTITSRAI
;
A
#
# COMPACT_ATOMS: atom_id res chain seq x y z
N GLY A 1 6.53 -4.60 -9.70
CA GLY A 1 5.62 -4.31 -10.84
C GLY A 1 4.49 -5.31 -10.88
N GLY A 2 3.29 -4.85 -11.25
CA GLY A 2 2.09 -5.70 -11.33
C GLY A 2 2.12 -6.66 -12.52
N LYS A 3 1.53 -7.84 -12.36
CA LYS A 3 1.28 -8.80 -13.44
C LYS A 3 -0.21 -8.72 -13.79
N PRO A 4 -0.63 -8.37 -15.03
CA PRO A 4 -2.04 -8.15 -15.36
C PRO A 4 -2.98 -9.31 -15.01
N ALA A 5 -2.49 -10.55 -15.03
CA ALA A 5 -3.25 -11.74 -14.66
C ALA A 5 -3.35 -11.99 -13.14
N SER A 6 -2.62 -11.24 -12.31
CA SER A 6 -2.49 -11.44 -10.86
C SER A 6 -1.97 -10.17 -10.18
N LEU A 7 -2.87 -9.20 -9.95
CA LEU A 7 -2.56 -7.88 -9.41
C LEU A 7 -2.75 -7.77 -7.88
N GLN A 8 -3.32 -8.77 -7.21
CA GLN A 8 -3.57 -8.73 -5.77
C GLN A 8 -2.28 -8.59 -4.93
N GLY A 9 -1.11 -8.98 -5.46
CA GLY A 9 0.19 -8.74 -4.82
C GLY A 9 0.79 -7.35 -5.08
N ALA A 10 0.15 -6.51 -5.89
CA ALA A 10 0.63 -5.18 -6.29
C ALA A 10 -0.12 -4.02 -5.60
N GLN A 11 -0.98 -4.32 -4.62
CA GLN A 11 -1.67 -3.32 -3.82
C GLN A 11 -0.68 -2.60 -2.90
N HIS A 12 -0.81 -1.28 -2.78
CA HIS A 12 0.15 -0.47 -2.06
C HIS A 12 -0.51 0.77 -1.45
N CYS A 13 -0.01 1.24 -0.31
CA CYS A 13 -0.36 2.52 0.28
C CYS A 13 0.77 3.49 0.07
N ARG A 14 0.46 4.66 -0.50
CA ARG A 14 1.37 5.80 -0.58
C ARG A 14 0.92 6.86 0.43
N ALA A 15 1.83 7.74 0.81
CA ALA A 15 1.55 8.85 1.71
C ALA A 15 1.91 10.18 1.05
N GLU A 16 1.35 11.25 1.59
CA GLU A 16 1.82 12.61 1.36
C GLU A 16 2.03 13.27 2.72
N VAL A 17 3.01 14.16 2.81
CA VAL A 17 3.23 15.00 3.99
C VAL A 17 3.15 16.46 3.61
N TYR A 18 2.49 17.27 4.44
CA TYR A 18 2.46 18.70 4.22
C TYR A 18 3.72 19.35 4.81
N LEU A 19 4.55 19.94 3.95
CA LEU A 19 5.73 20.71 4.33
C LEU A 19 5.43 22.19 4.11
N LYS A 20 5.60 23.01 5.15
CA LYS A 20 5.21 24.45 5.15
C LYS A 20 5.70 25.25 3.92
N GLN A 21 6.88 24.92 3.39
CA GLN A 21 7.48 25.61 2.24
C GLN A 21 7.27 24.91 0.89
N HIS A 22 6.75 23.67 0.88
CA HIS A 22 6.66 22.84 -0.33
C HIS A 22 5.24 22.32 -0.62
N GLY A 23 4.27 22.53 0.29
CA GLY A 23 2.91 22.01 0.15
C GLY A 23 2.83 20.51 0.46
N TRP A 24 1.91 19.80 -0.19
CA TRP A 24 1.83 18.34 -0.12
C TRP A 24 2.95 17.72 -0.94
N VAL A 25 3.76 16.91 -0.27
CA VAL A 25 4.93 16.25 -0.85
C VAL A 25 4.70 14.74 -0.81
N ALA A 26 4.75 14.11 -1.98
CA ALA A 26 4.66 12.67 -2.13
C ALA A 26 5.73 11.96 -1.29
N MET A 27 5.34 10.90 -0.59
CA MET A 27 6.22 10.06 0.20
C MET A 27 5.88 8.59 -0.02
N ASP A 28 6.91 7.75 -0.05
CA ASP A 28 6.70 6.31 0.10
C ASP A 28 7.70 5.63 1.05
N PRO A 29 7.43 5.67 2.36
CA PRO A 29 8.21 4.93 3.35
C PRO A 29 8.01 3.42 3.28
N ALA A 30 6.91 2.91 2.70
CA ALA A 30 6.64 1.49 2.64
C ALA A 30 7.57 0.79 1.63
N ASP A 31 7.80 1.38 0.45
CA ASP A 31 8.79 0.88 -0.53
C ASP A 31 10.23 0.99 0.01
N VAL A 32 10.54 2.04 0.79
CA VAL A 32 11.84 2.14 1.48
C VAL A 32 12.02 0.99 2.49
N ALA A 33 11.02 0.75 3.33
CA ALA A 33 11.04 -0.33 4.31
C ALA A 33 11.08 -1.72 3.65
N LYS A 34 10.43 -1.88 2.49
CA LYS A 34 10.50 -3.09 1.68
C LYS A 34 11.91 -3.34 1.18
N VAL A 35 12.58 -2.32 0.66
CA VAL A 35 13.98 -2.42 0.23
C VAL A 35 14.89 -2.82 1.39
N MET A 36 14.73 -2.15 2.54
CA MET A 36 15.45 -2.49 3.77
C MET A 36 15.28 -3.96 4.19
N ARG A 37 14.10 -4.54 3.94
CA ARG A 37 13.75 -5.89 4.39
C ARG A 37 14.05 -6.99 3.36
N GLN A 38 13.99 -6.70 2.07
CA GLN A 38 13.89 -7.74 1.03
C GLN A 38 15.04 -7.74 0.01
N GLU A 39 15.77 -6.64 -0.19
CA GLU A 39 16.83 -6.60 -1.22
C GLU A 39 18.10 -7.36 -0.83
N THR A 40 18.28 -7.66 0.46
CA THR A 40 19.42 -8.42 0.97
C THR A 40 18.98 -9.58 1.87
N PRO A 41 19.82 -10.63 2.04
CA PRO A 41 19.51 -11.73 2.95
C PRO A 41 19.33 -11.30 4.42
N ASN A 42 20.04 -10.25 4.81
CA ASN A 42 19.95 -9.65 6.14
C ASN A 42 19.02 -8.45 6.11
N TRP A 43 18.30 -8.22 7.21
CA TRP A 43 17.51 -7.01 7.35
C TRP A 43 18.42 -5.80 7.58
N ILE A 44 18.39 -4.84 6.65
CA ILE A 44 19.03 -3.53 6.79
C ILE A 44 18.21 -2.67 7.75
N LYS A 45 18.79 -2.24 8.88
CA LYS A 45 18.13 -1.39 9.89
C LYS A 45 18.48 0.09 9.78
N ASP A 46 19.42 0.42 8.91
CA ASP A 46 19.88 1.78 8.66
C ASP A 46 19.37 2.24 7.28
N ALA A 47 18.57 3.30 7.27
CA ALA A 47 18.02 3.85 6.04
C ALA A 47 19.06 4.63 5.21
N ASP A 48 20.23 4.93 5.77
CA ASP A 48 21.37 5.53 5.07
C ASP A 48 22.31 4.48 4.44
N ASN A 49 21.99 3.19 4.58
CA ASN A 49 22.73 2.12 3.92
C ASN A 49 22.81 2.35 2.39
N PRO A 50 23.95 2.07 1.72
CA PRO A 50 24.13 2.30 0.29
C PRO A 50 23.07 1.66 -0.63
N VAL A 51 22.43 0.57 -0.20
CA VAL A 51 21.33 -0.08 -0.94
C VAL A 51 20.02 0.69 -0.80
N VAL A 52 19.77 1.28 0.37
CA VAL A 52 18.49 1.92 0.73
C VAL A 52 18.47 3.40 0.41
N ALA A 53 19.59 4.10 0.64
CA ALA A 53 19.69 5.55 0.53
C ALA A 53 19.23 6.11 -0.84
N PRO A 54 19.59 5.49 -2.00
CA PRO A 54 19.11 5.97 -3.30
C PRO A 54 17.58 5.89 -3.43
N VAL A 55 16.97 4.82 -2.89
CA VAL A 55 15.52 4.61 -2.92
C VAL A 55 14.81 5.60 -2.01
N ARG A 56 15.32 5.79 -0.78
CA ARG A 56 14.82 6.79 0.16
C ARG A 56 14.86 8.19 -0.44
N HIS A 57 15.97 8.55 -1.10
CA HIS A 57 16.10 9.86 -1.75
C HIS A 57 15.10 10.01 -2.90
N ALA A 58 14.93 8.99 -3.75
CA ALA A 58 14.00 9.04 -4.88
C ALA A 58 12.51 9.10 -4.45
N LEU A 59 12.15 8.45 -3.34
CA LEU A 59 10.78 8.39 -2.83
C LEU A 59 10.43 9.51 -1.84
N PHE A 60 11.38 10.40 -1.54
CA PHE A 60 11.12 11.64 -0.84
C PHE A 60 10.75 12.72 -1.88
N GLY A 61 9.46 13.00 -2.01
CA GLY A 61 8.92 13.84 -3.08
C GLY A 61 8.57 13.08 -4.36
N GLY A 62 8.54 11.75 -4.33
CA GLY A 62 8.30 10.92 -5.50
C GLY A 62 7.45 9.69 -5.21
N TRP A 63 6.68 9.29 -6.23
CA TRP A 63 6.03 7.98 -6.33
C TRP A 63 6.50 7.29 -7.62
N GLU A 64 6.47 5.96 -7.64
CA GLU A 64 6.55 5.21 -8.91
C GLU A 64 5.47 5.73 -9.89
N GLY A 65 5.78 5.87 -11.17
CA GLY A 65 4.86 6.46 -12.17
C GLY A 65 3.68 5.57 -12.63
N ASN A 66 3.61 4.31 -12.21
CA ASN A 66 2.62 3.34 -12.71
C ASN A 66 1.57 2.98 -11.64
N TRP A 67 0.77 3.96 -11.21
CA TRP A 67 -0.24 3.73 -10.18
C TRP A 67 -1.59 4.37 -10.54
N MET A 68 -2.62 3.86 -9.89
CA MET A 68 -3.99 4.37 -9.96
C MET A 68 -4.48 4.58 -8.53
N GLY A 69 -4.79 5.83 -8.19
CA GLY A 69 -5.40 6.16 -6.91
C GLY A 69 -6.88 5.77 -6.91
N TYR A 70 -7.28 4.88 -6.01
CA TYR A 70 -8.68 4.48 -5.87
C TYR A 70 -9.45 5.38 -4.89
N ASN A 71 -8.79 5.86 -3.83
CA ASN A 71 -9.37 6.78 -2.84
C ASN A 71 -8.25 7.42 -1.98
N PHE A 72 -8.59 8.50 -1.28
CA PHE A 72 -7.79 9.14 -0.23
C PHE A 72 -8.57 9.21 1.10
N ALA A 73 -9.60 8.37 1.25
CA ALA A 73 -10.53 8.46 2.37
C ALA A 73 -9.93 7.84 3.63
N HIS A 74 -10.22 8.45 4.79
CA HIS A 74 -9.91 7.90 6.10
C HIS A 74 -11.20 7.64 6.89
N ASP A 75 -11.16 6.71 7.84
CA ASP A 75 -12.29 6.40 8.75
C ASP A 75 -13.61 6.09 8.00
N VAL A 76 -13.49 5.32 6.92
CA VAL A 76 -14.55 5.03 5.97
C VAL A 76 -15.65 4.18 6.63
N ARG A 77 -16.89 4.63 6.53
CA ARG A 77 -18.07 3.84 6.90
C ARG A 77 -18.55 3.05 5.69
N LEU A 78 -18.43 1.73 5.75
CA LEU A 78 -18.95 0.84 4.73
C LEU A 78 -20.43 0.55 4.99
N PRO A 79 -21.33 0.71 4.00
CA PRO A 79 -22.75 0.43 4.16
C PRO A 79 -22.99 -1.00 4.67
N GLY A 80 -23.72 -1.13 5.79
CA GLY A 80 -24.05 -2.43 6.38
C GLY A 80 -22.89 -3.18 7.03
N SER A 81 -21.72 -2.54 7.23
CA SER A 81 -20.56 -3.21 7.82
C SER A 81 -20.70 -3.46 9.32
N VAL A 82 -20.36 -4.66 9.75
CA VAL A 82 -20.26 -5.05 11.17
C VAL A 82 -18.93 -4.66 11.81
N ALA A 83 -17.90 -4.36 11.01
CA ALA A 83 -16.54 -4.04 11.46
C ALA A 83 -16.38 -2.58 11.93
N GLY A 84 -17.44 -1.77 11.83
CA GLY A 84 -17.39 -0.34 12.14
C GLY A 84 -16.73 0.48 11.03
N LYS A 85 -15.93 1.48 11.42
CA LYS A 85 -15.18 2.31 10.46
C LYS A 85 -13.86 1.62 10.12
N VAL A 86 -13.51 1.60 8.84
CA VAL A 86 -12.19 1.14 8.39
C VAL A 86 -11.26 2.33 8.22
N GLY A 87 -10.00 2.20 8.65
CA GLY A 87 -9.04 3.30 8.61
C GLY A 87 -8.80 3.83 7.20
N PHE A 88 -8.67 2.94 6.21
CA PHE A 88 -8.49 3.22 4.78
C PHE A 88 -8.78 1.94 3.97
N LEU A 89 -8.88 2.04 2.64
CA LEU A 89 -9.11 0.90 1.75
C LEU A 89 -7.85 0.55 0.96
N MET A 90 -6.97 -0.27 1.55
CA MET A 90 -5.79 -0.84 0.87
C MET A 90 -6.07 -2.24 0.33
N TYR A 91 -6.76 -3.08 1.13
CA TYR A 91 -7.16 -4.42 0.77
C TYR A 91 -8.69 -4.52 0.72
N PRO A 92 -9.26 -5.46 -0.04
CA PRO A 92 -10.70 -5.70 -0.08
C PRO A 92 -11.27 -5.93 1.31
N GLN A 93 -12.47 -5.42 1.54
CA GLN A 93 -13.25 -5.63 2.76
C GLN A 93 -14.42 -6.54 2.43
N ALA A 94 -14.65 -7.58 3.22
CA ALA A 94 -15.74 -8.52 3.01
C ALA A 94 -16.33 -8.98 4.35
N GLN A 95 -17.60 -9.35 4.33
CA GLN A 95 -18.30 -9.92 5.47
C GLN A 95 -19.29 -10.99 5.01
N SER A 96 -19.55 -11.98 5.85
CA SER A 96 -20.56 -13.02 5.63
C SER A 96 -21.10 -13.52 6.97
N GLY A 97 -22.39 -13.86 7.05
CA GLY A 97 -22.97 -14.42 8.28
C GLY A 97 -22.91 -13.49 9.50
N GLY A 98 -22.75 -12.18 9.32
CA GLY A 98 -22.55 -11.22 10.41
C GLY A 98 -21.11 -11.12 10.92
N GLU A 99 -20.16 -11.76 10.25
CA GLU A 99 -18.74 -11.72 10.58
C GLU A 99 -17.94 -11.02 9.46
N ALA A 100 -16.99 -10.16 9.86
CA ALA A 100 -16.06 -9.55 8.92
C ALA A 100 -14.85 -10.47 8.70
N TYR A 101 -14.40 -10.59 7.45
CA TYR A 101 -13.17 -11.31 7.12
C TYR A 101 -11.93 -10.46 7.39
N ASP A 102 -10.87 -11.08 7.89
CA ASP A 102 -9.57 -10.41 8.05
C ASP A 102 -8.85 -10.28 6.70
N ALA A 103 -8.72 -9.03 6.22
CA ALA A 103 -8.05 -8.70 4.97
C ALA A 103 -6.53 -9.00 4.98
N LEU A 104 -5.93 -9.22 6.15
CA LEU A 104 -4.53 -9.59 6.33
C LEU A 104 -4.31 -11.10 6.48
N ALA A 105 -5.37 -11.91 6.40
CA ALA A 105 -5.32 -13.36 6.50
C ALA A 105 -5.47 -14.04 5.12
N PRO A 106 -4.42 -14.06 4.27
CA PRO A 106 -4.50 -14.56 2.89
C PRO A 106 -4.85 -16.06 2.78
N ASP A 107 -4.63 -16.82 3.84
CA ASP A 107 -4.98 -18.25 3.88
C ASP A 107 -6.48 -18.48 3.93
N THR A 108 -7.24 -17.58 4.56
CA THR A 108 -8.68 -17.69 4.80
C THR A 108 -9.51 -16.71 3.98
N PHE A 109 -8.94 -15.58 3.55
CA PHE A 109 -9.60 -14.61 2.68
C PHE A 109 -8.83 -14.43 1.35
N LYS A 110 -9.34 -15.10 0.30
CA LYS A 110 -8.70 -15.16 -1.02
C LYS A 110 -9.49 -14.36 -2.04
N TYR A 111 -8.78 -13.58 -2.84
CA TYR A 111 -9.33 -12.82 -3.96
C TYR A 111 -8.28 -12.67 -5.06
N THR A 112 -8.75 -12.43 -6.28
CA THR A 112 -7.91 -12.22 -7.47
C THR A 112 -8.27 -10.90 -8.11
N ILE A 113 -7.26 -10.10 -8.46
CA ILE A 113 -7.43 -8.85 -9.20
C ILE A 113 -6.77 -9.04 -10.57
N THR A 114 -7.48 -8.74 -11.65
CA THR A 114 -6.96 -8.79 -13.02
C THR A 114 -7.24 -7.48 -13.76
N SER A 115 -6.45 -7.20 -14.79
CA SER A 115 -6.64 -6.04 -15.67
C SER A 115 -6.49 -6.44 -17.14
N ARG A 116 -7.18 -5.73 -18.04
CA ARG A 116 -7.00 -5.84 -19.50
C ARG A 116 -6.92 -4.45 -20.13
N ALA A 117 -6.28 -4.37 -21.30
CA ALA A 117 -6.40 -3.19 -22.14
C ALA A 117 -7.87 -3.02 -22.61
N ILE A 118 -8.30 -1.78 -22.75
CA ILE A 118 -9.61 -1.40 -23.30
C ILE A 118 -9.45 -1.11 -24.78
#